data_AF-A0A350CJY2-F1
#
_entry.id   AF-A0A350CJY2-F1
#
_cell.length_a   1.000
_cell.length_b   1.000
_cell.length_c   1.000
_cell.angle_alpha   90.00
_cell.angle_beta   90.00
_cell.angle_gamma   90.00
#
_symmetry.space_group_name_H-M   'P 1'
#
loop_
_entity.id
_entity.type
_entity.pdbx_description
1 polymer ?
#
loop_
_entity_poly.entity_id
_entity_poly.type
_entity_poly.pdbx_seq_one_letter_code
_entity_poly.pdbx_strand_id
1 'polypeptide(L)'
;MTGDQDKLSAAVSEAALLETRRYFFGRTATGLGGAALASLLRADGAGQLQASESAPALPALHHAPTARRVIWLFMADAPSQLDLYDYKPGLADFFDKDLPESVRNGQR
;
A
#
# COMPACT_ATOMS: atom_id res chain seq x y z
N MET A 1 35.30 -35.52 32.55
CA MET A 1 34.84 -34.24 31.96
C MET A 1 33.36 -34.24 31.57
N THR A 2 32.64 -35.37 31.70
CA THR A 2 31.24 -35.52 31.26
C THR A 2 30.20 -34.96 32.25
N GLY A 3 30.45 -35.05 33.57
CA GLY A 3 29.46 -34.67 34.59
C GLY A 3 29.25 -33.17 34.82
N ASP A 4 30.07 -32.29 34.24
CA ASP A 4 29.89 -30.83 34.31
C ASP A 4 29.00 -30.33 33.16
N GLN A 5 29.10 -30.97 32.00
CA GLN A 5 28.24 -30.73 30.84
C GLN A 5 26.78 -31.11 31.12
N ASP A 6 26.57 -32.21 31.85
CA ASP A 6 25.23 -32.67 32.23
C ASP A 6 24.54 -31.69 33.20
N LYS A 7 25.31 -31.08 34.12
CA LYS A 7 24.79 -30.07 35.06
C LYS A 7 24.45 -28.76 34.36
N LEU A 8 25.28 -28.34 33.41
CA LEU A 8 24.98 -27.17 32.58
C LEU A 8 23.72 -27.40 31.74
N SER A 9 23.57 -28.58 31.15
CA SER A 9 22.40 -28.94 30.35
C SER A 9 21.12 -28.93 31.18
N ALA A 10 21.15 -29.52 32.39
CA ALA A 10 20.02 -29.52 33.30
C ALA A 10 19.62 -28.10 33.74
N ALA A 11 20.59 -27.25 34.08
CA ALA A 11 20.34 -25.87 34.49
C ALA A 11 19.74 -25.01 33.35
N VAL A 12 20.18 -25.22 32.11
CA VAL A 12 19.59 -24.55 30.93
C VAL A 12 18.16 -25.02 30.69
N SER A 13 17.87 -26.32 30.87
CA SER A 13 16.52 -26.86 30.73
C SER A 13 15.56 -26.31 31.79
N GLU A 14 16.00 -26.20 33.04
CA GLU A 14 15.22 -25.60 34.12
C GLU A 14 14.94 -24.11 33.87
N ALA A 15 15.93 -23.36 33.40
CA ALA A 15 15.76 -21.96 33.01
C ALA A 15 14.73 -21.79 31.87
N ALA A 16 14.69 -22.71 30.91
CA ALA A 16 13.71 -22.71 29.84
C ALA A 16 12.28 -23.01 30.34
N LEU A 17 12.12 -23.86 31.36
CA LEU A 17 10.82 -24.14 31.98
C LEU A 17 10.28 -22.94 32.78
N LEU A 18 11.17 -22.09 33.32
CA LEU A 18 10.84 -20.89 34.07
C LEU A 18 10.59 -19.65 33.17
N GLU A 19 10.89 -19.72 31.88
CA GLU A 19 10.68 -18.61 30.94
C GLU A 19 9.18 -18.46 30.63
N THR A 20 8.62 -17.29 30.95
CA THR A 20 7.22 -17.02 30.61
C THR A 20 7.05 -16.87 29.10
N ARG A 21 5.98 -17.44 28.53
CA ARG A 21 5.66 -17.32 27.09
C ARG A 21 5.71 -15.88 26.59
N ARG A 22 5.22 -14.93 27.40
CA ARG A 22 5.22 -13.50 27.08
C ARG A 22 6.64 -12.93 26.94
N TYR A 23 7.54 -13.30 27.84
CA TYR A 23 8.93 -12.85 27.80
C TYR A 23 9.69 -13.47 26.62
N PHE A 24 9.51 -14.77 26.40
CA PHE A 24 10.07 -15.47 25.24
C PHE A 24 9.63 -14.82 23.92
N PHE A 25 8.31 -14.70 23.69
CA PHE A 25 7.79 -14.10 22.47
C PHE A 25 8.16 -12.61 22.33
N GLY A 26 8.22 -11.86 23.43
CA GLY A 26 8.67 -10.47 23.41
C GLY A 26 10.12 -10.34 22.94
N ARG A 27 11.02 -11.19 23.45
CA ARG A 27 12.45 -11.17 23.11
C ARG A 27 12.71 -11.66 21.68
N THR A 28 12.00 -12.70 21.22
CA THR A 28 12.13 -13.20 19.84
C THR A 28 11.53 -12.25 18.80
N ALA A 29 10.45 -11.54 19.15
CA ALA A 29 9.78 -10.59 18.26
C ALA A 29 10.69 -9.41 17.90
N THR A 30 11.53 -8.93 18.82
CA THR A 30 12.47 -7.83 18.53
C THR A 30 13.54 -8.25 17.52
N GLY A 31 14.09 -9.47 17.63
CA GLY A 31 15.12 -9.96 16.71
C GLY A 31 14.57 -10.23 15.30
N LEU A 32 13.58 -11.13 15.20
CA LEU A 32 12.99 -11.51 13.91
C LEU A 32 12.21 -10.34 13.28
N GLY A 33 11.51 -9.55 14.09
CA GLY A 33 10.80 -8.35 13.63
C GLY A 33 11.75 -7.27 13.11
N GLY A 34 12.91 -7.07 13.73
CA GLY A 34 13.94 -6.17 13.23
C GLY A 34 14.50 -6.60 11.86
N ALA A 35 14.74 -7.90 11.67
CA ALA A 35 15.18 -8.44 10.37
C ALA A 35 14.09 -8.31 9.29
N ALA A 36 12.83 -8.58 9.63
CA ALA A 36 11.69 -8.39 8.73
C ALA A 36 11.52 -6.91 8.35
N LEU A 37 11.62 -5.99 9.32
CA LEU A 37 11.57 -4.55 9.09
C LEU A 37 12.70 -4.08 8.17
N ALA A 38 13.94 -4.53 8.41
CA ALA A 38 15.07 -4.22 7.53
C ALA A 38 14.86 -4.74 6.10
N SER A 39 14.24 -5.92 5.94
CA SER A 39 13.87 -6.47 4.64
C SER A 39 12.81 -5.61 3.93
N LEU A 40 11.79 -5.15 4.66
CA LEU A 40 10.76 -4.27 4.10
C LEU A 40 11.32 -2.89 3.72
N LEU A 41 12.13 -2.27 4.59
CA LEU A 41 12.79 -1.00 4.27
C LEU A 41 13.71 -1.09 3.05
N ARG A 42 14.35 -2.26 2.85
CA ARG A 42 15.14 -2.54 1.66
C ARG A 42 14.27 -2.73 0.41
N ALA A 43 13.11 -3.36 0.53
CA ALA A 43 12.17 -3.55 -0.58
C ALA A 43 11.47 -2.24 -1.00
N ASP A 44 11.16 -1.37 -0.04
CA ASP A 44 10.50 -0.07 -0.28
C ASP A 44 11.46 1.03 -0.78
N GLY A 45 12.71 0.67 -1.14
CA GLY A 45 13.69 1.60 -1.71
C GLY A 45 14.18 2.68 -0.75
N ALA A 46 13.89 2.57 0.56
CA ALA A 46 14.28 3.57 1.56
C ALA A 46 15.81 3.69 1.74
N GLY A 47 16.60 2.76 1.17
CA GLY A 47 18.06 2.79 1.18
C GLY A 47 18.74 2.72 -0.20
N GLN A 48 17.99 2.72 -1.30
CA GLN A 48 18.57 2.70 -2.65
C GLN A 48 18.51 4.08 -3.29
N LEU A 49 19.54 4.89 -3.00
CA LEU A 49 19.95 5.97 -3.90
C LEU A 49 20.66 5.34 -5.11
N GLN A 50 19.91 4.64 -5.97
CA GLN A 50 20.37 4.28 -7.30
C GLN A 50 19.98 5.42 -8.23
N ALA A 51 20.83 6.43 -8.27
CA ALA A 51 20.85 7.36 -9.39
C ALA A 51 21.58 6.67 -10.55
N SER A 52 20.87 6.32 -11.61
CA SER A 52 21.37 6.42 -13.01
C SER A 52 20.28 5.94 -13.99
N GLU A 53 19.66 6.90 -14.67
CA GLU A 53 19.73 7.12 -16.13
C GLU A 53 18.88 6.18 -17.01
N SER A 54 17.58 6.13 -16.75
CA SER A 54 16.64 5.95 -17.86
C SER A 54 16.40 7.31 -18.50
N ALA A 55 16.87 7.51 -19.73
CA ALA A 55 16.47 8.63 -20.56
C ALA A 55 14.94 8.82 -20.46
N PRO A 56 14.44 10.07 -20.28
CA PRO A 56 13.02 10.27 -20.07
C PRO A 56 12.26 9.75 -21.30
N ALA A 57 11.28 8.88 -21.08
CA ALA A 57 10.38 8.34 -22.11
C ALA A 57 9.52 9.42 -22.80
N LEU A 58 9.71 10.68 -22.42
CA LEU A 58 8.94 11.83 -22.85
C LEU A 58 9.91 12.95 -23.27
N PRO A 59 9.58 13.74 -24.31
CA PRO A 59 10.29 14.97 -24.61
C PRO A 59 10.32 15.88 -23.38
N ALA A 60 11.32 16.75 -23.31
CA ALA A 60 11.52 17.65 -22.19
C ALA A 60 10.20 18.35 -21.82
N LEU A 61 9.68 18.04 -20.62
CA LEU A 61 8.47 18.67 -20.11
C LEU A 61 8.73 20.18 -20.01
N HIS A 62 7.75 20.98 -20.45
CA HIS A 62 7.82 22.44 -20.33
C HIS A 62 7.95 22.90 -18.87
N HIS A 63 7.58 22.05 -17.91
CA HIS A 63 7.73 22.27 -16.47
C HIS A 63 8.42 21.09 -15.81
N ALA A 64 9.29 21.38 -14.85
CA ALA A 64 9.90 20.35 -14.03
C ALA A 64 8.82 19.61 -13.22
N PRO A 65 8.82 18.27 -13.18
CA PRO A 65 7.85 17.52 -12.37
C PRO A 65 8.08 17.82 -10.89
N THR A 66 7.07 18.39 -10.23
CA THR A 66 7.09 18.70 -8.79
C THR A 66 6.44 17.60 -7.95
N ALA A 67 5.51 16.82 -8.54
CA ALA A 67 4.82 15.73 -7.87
C ALA A 67 5.67 14.44 -7.88
N ARG A 68 5.92 13.87 -6.70
CA ARG A 68 6.68 12.62 -6.55
C ARG A 68 5.81 11.36 -6.62
N ARG A 69 4.51 11.47 -6.32
CA ARG A 69 3.54 10.37 -6.28
C ARG A 69 2.18 10.89 -6.74
N VAL A 70 1.46 10.09 -7.52
CA VAL A 70 0.10 10.37 -7.97
C VAL A 70 -0.78 9.24 -7.50
N ILE A 71 -1.80 9.55 -6.71
CA ILE A 71 -2.86 8.60 -6.34
C ILE A 71 -4.05 8.96 -7.21
N TRP A 72 -4.39 8.09 -8.16
CA TRP A 72 -5.55 8.26 -9.02
C TRP A 72 -6.69 7.41 -8.48
N LEU A 73 -7.80 8.06 -8.13
CA LEU A 73 -9.00 7.41 -7.64
C LEU A 73 -10.09 7.51 -8.72
N PHE A 74 -10.52 6.36 -9.25
CA PHE A 74 -11.67 6.28 -10.13
C PHE A 74 -12.89 5.87 -9.30
N MET A 75 -13.75 6.82 -9.00
CA MET A 75 -14.99 6.59 -8.26
C MET A 75 -16.07 6.16 -9.25
N ALA A 76 -16.05 4.89 -9.64
CA ALA A 76 -16.89 4.33 -10.70
C ALA A 76 -18.41 4.47 -10.43
N ASP A 77 -18.81 4.54 -9.16
CA ASP A 77 -20.22 4.51 -8.75
C ASP A 77 -20.67 5.77 -8.00
N ALA A 78 -19.84 6.81 -7.95
CA ALA A 78 -20.27 8.07 -7.37
C ALA A 78 -21.17 8.82 -8.38
N PRO A 79 -22.32 9.38 -7.94
CA PRO A 79 -23.08 10.29 -8.78
C PRO A 79 -22.14 11.41 -9.26
N SER A 80 -22.26 11.79 -10.53
CA SER A 80 -21.43 12.86 -11.05
C SER A 80 -21.66 14.12 -10.22
N GLN A 81 -20.67 15.01 -10.14
CA GLN A 81 -20.84 16.30 -9.47
C GLN A 81 -22.05 17.07 -10.03
N LEU A 82 -22.41 16.83 -11.30
CA LEU A 82 -23.57 17.42 -11.97
C LEU A 82 -24.91 16.82 -11.53
N ASP A 83 -24.91 15.60 -11.00
CA ASP A 83 -26.10 14.87 -10.55
C ASP A 83 -26.44 15.12 -9.07
N LEU A 84 -25.60 15.85 -8.34
CA LEU A 84 -25.80 16.16 -6.92
C LEU A 84 -26.73 17.37 -6.73
N TYR A 85 -27.75 17.20 -5.89
CA TYR A 85 -28.59 18.20 -5.20
C TYR A 85 -29.17 19.40 -5.97
N ASP A 86 -29.00 19.45 -7.29
CA ASP A 86 -29.50 20.56 -8.10
C ASP A 86 -30.89 20.24 -8.64
N TYR A 87 -31.84 21.15 -8.42
CA TYR A 87 -33.23 20.96 -8.82
C TYR A 87 -33.35 21.11 -10.34
N LYS A 88 -33.70 20.01 -11.02
CA LYS A 88 -33.85 19.96 -12.48
C LYS A 88 -35.32 19.74 -12.86
N PRO A 89 -36.15 20.81 -12.91
CA PRO A 89 -37.60 20.70 -13.11
C PRO A 89 -37.99 20.01 -14.41
N GLY A 90 -37.21 20.20 -15.49
CA GLY A 90 -37.48 19.59 -16.79
C GLY A 90 -37.00 18.15 -16.94
N LEU A 91 -36.29 17.58 -15.95
CA LEU A 91 -35.70 16.24 -16.09
C LEU A 91 -36.77 15.15 -16.21
N ALA A 92 -37.90 15.33 -15.53
CA ALA A 92 -39.05 14.42 -15.60
C ALA A 92 -39.60 14.33 -17.04
N ASP A 93 -39.57 15.42 -17.80
CA ASP A 93 -40.06 15.45 -19.18
C ASP A 93 -39.18 14.61 -20.12
N PHE A 94 -37.96 14.28 -19.73
CA PHE A 94 -37.02 13.47 -20.52
C PHE A 94 -36.89 12.03 -20.01
N PHE A 95 -37.69 11.62 -19.03
CA PHE A 95 -37.75 10.24 -18.57
C PHE A 95 -38.21 9.31 -19.71
N ASP A 96 -37.48 8.21 -19.89
CA ASP A 96 -37.75 7.18 -20.90
C ASP A 96 -37.76 7.68 -22.36
N LYS A 97 -37.13 8.83 -22.64
CA LYS A 97 -36.91 9.31 -24.00
C LYS A 97 -35.57 8.83 -24.53
N ASP A 98 -35.58 8.37 -25.77
CA ASP A 98 -34.34 8.05 -26.49
C ASP A 98 -33.46 9.29 -26.65
N LEU A 99 -32.14 9.06 -26.59
CA LEU A 99 -31.16 10.10 -26.81
C LEU A 99 -31.30 10.66 -28.24
N PRO A 100 -31.43 11.99 -28.42
CA PRO A 100 -31.60 12.59 -29.74
C PRO A 100 -30.43 12.25 -30.69
N GLU A 101 -30.71 12.14 -32.00
CA GLU A 101 -29.66 11.89 -33.00
C GLU A 101 -28.55 12.95 -32.99
N SER A 102 -28.91 14.21 -32.69
CA SER A 102 -27.95 15.32 -32.58
C SER A 102 -26.89 15.08 -31.49
N VAL A 103 -27.23 14.30 -30.46
CA VAL A 103 -26.32 13.94 -29.37
C VAL A 103 -25.61 12.63 -29.67
N ARG A 104 -26.33 11.65 -30.22
CA ARG A 104 -25.77 10.31 -30.50
C ARG A 104 -24.68 10.36 -31.57
N ASN A 105 -24.80 11.22 -32.58
CA ASN A 105 -23.79 11.52 -33.61
C ASN A 105 -22.97 10.29 -34.12
N GLY A 106 -23.65 9.15 -34.33
CA GLY A 106 -23.02 7.90 -34.79
C GLY A 106 -22.24 7.09 -33.74
N GLN A 107 -22.17 7.54 -32.49
CA GLN A 107 -21.58 6.82 -31.37
C GLN A 107 -22.56 5.72 -30.88
N ARG A 108 -22.03 4.54 -30.59
CA ARG A 108 -22.78 3.38 -30.07
C ARG A 108 -22.66 3.29 -28.56
#